data_AF-A0A842LHC0-F1
#
_entry.id   AF-A0A842LHC0-F1
#
_cell.length_a   1.000
_cell.length_b   1.000
_cell.length_c   1.000
_cell.angle_alpha   90.00
_cell.angle_beta   90.00
_cell.angle_gamma   90.00
#
_symmetry.space_group_name_H-M   'P 1'
#
loop_
_entity.id
_entity.type
_entity.pdbx_description
1 polymer ?
#
loop_
_entity_poly.entity_id
_entity_poly.type
_entity_poly.pdbx_seq_one_letter_code
_entity_poly.pdbx_strand_id
1 'polypeptide(L)'
;ASLAPRFPGAMEKAVDYKGDLEEFRRSLRAHAAIARAFGPYRISLHSGSDKWSLYPILAEETEGFWHVKTAGTSYLIALEVLARVSPALFREILVLAFERYPADRQSYHVSADLHSLPDFQSLKDSDLSELFKDPRIRQILHVTFGSVLQKYGTDLKCELLAHEAEYHEGLAQHLGRHLQALGVTRNRSG
;
A
#
# COMPACT_ATOMS: atom_id res chain seq x y z
N ALA A 1 6.50 7.70 21.90
CA ALA A 1 5.23 6.96 21.69
C ALA A 1 4.45 7.54 20.50
N SER A 2 3.36 6.91 20.05
CA SER A 2 2.48 7.43 19.00
C SER A 2 1.02 7.08 19.27
N LEU A 3 0.09 7.96 18.85
CA LEU A 3 -1.35 7.73 18.87
C LEU A 3 -1.87 7.63 17.44
N ALA A 4 -2.78 6.70 17.16
CA ALA A 4 -3.43 6.57 15.86
C ALA A 4 -4.92 6.91 15.96
N PRO A 5 -5.33 8.17 15.70
CA PRO A 5 -6.73 8.55 15.65
C PRO A 5 -7.47 7.88 14.49
N ARG A 6 -8.79 7.80 14.61
CA ARG A 6 -9.65 7.54 13.45
C ARG A 6 -10.01 8.88 12.80
N PHE A 7 -9.41 9.14 11.64
CA PHE A 7 -9.69 10.33 10.84
C PHE A 7 -11.00 10.19 10.06
N PRO A 8 -11.61 11.32 9.62
CA PRO A 8 -12.73 11.31 8.67
C PRO A 8 -12.33 10.66 7.33
N GLY A 9 -13.33 10.35 6.51
CA GLY A 9 -13.15 9.64 5.23
C GLY A 9 -12.72 8.18 5.38
N ALA A 10 -12.16 7.62 4.31
CA ALA A 10 -11.78 6.21 4.24
C ALA A 10 -10.31 6.04 3.84
N MET A 11 -9.57 5.33 4.69
CA MET A 11 -8.18 4.90 4.45
C MET A 11 -8.14 3.41 4.12
N GLU A 12 -8.70 3.05 2.96
CA GLU A 12 -8.72 1.67 2.49
C GLU A 12 -7.31 1.16 2.16
N LYS A 13 -7.16 -0.16 2.09
CA LYS A 13 -5.87 -0.80 1.76
C LYS A 13 -5.49 -0.53 0.30
N ALA A 14 -4.19 -0.39 0.03
CA ALA A 14 -3.59 -0.32 -1.30
C ALA A 14 -4.01 0.84 -2.24
N VAL A 15 -4.79 1.80 -1.75
CA VAL A 15 -5.32 2.93 -2.55
C VAL A 15 -5.15 4.24 -1.81
N ASP A 16 -5.32 5.36 -2.51
CA ASP A 16 -5.32 6.68 -1.90
C ASP A 16 -6.58 6.91 -1.04
N TYR A 17 -6.53 7.96 -0.23
CA TYR A 17 -7.63 8.40 0.62
C TYR A 17 -8.89 8.75 -0.20
N LYS A 18 -10.05 8.43 0.38
CA LYS A 18 -11.36 8.82 -0.16
C LYS A 18 -12.08 9.69 0.88
N GLY A 19 -12.32 10.95 0.54
CA GLY A 19 -13.05 11.89 1.39
C GLY A 19 -12.64 13.33 1.12
N ASP A 20 -13.15 14.25 1.94
CA ASP A 20 -12.76 15.67 1.90
C ASP A 20 -11.38 15.85 2.55
N LEU A 21 -10.43 16.40 1.78
CA LEU A 21 -9.07 16.67 2.23
C LEU A 21 -9.01 17.81 3.26
N GLU A 22 -9.90 18.79 3.17
CA GLU A 22 -9.97 19.89 4.12
C GLU A 22 -10.58 19.45 5.45
N GLU A 23 -11.54 18.54 5.41
CA GLU A 23 -12.05 17.90 6.63
C GLU A 23 -10.95 17.09 7.34
N PHE A 24 -10.18 16.31 6.58
CA PHE A 24 -9.00 15.61 7.10
C PHE A 24 -7.98 16.58 7.71
N ARG A 25 -7.62 17.65 6.98
CA ARG A 25 -6.67 18.66 7.44
C ARG A 25 -7.11 19.30 8.76
N ARG A 26 -8.38 19.73 8.86
CA ARG A 26 -8.92 20.30 10.10
C ARG A 26 -8.83 19.33 11.28
N SER A 27 -9.21 18.06 11.06
CA SER A 27 -9.11 17.01 12.08
C SER A 27 -7.65 16.76 12.50
N LEU A 28 -6.74 16.66 11.54
CA LEU A 28 -5.33 16.45 11.79
C LEU A 28 -4.69 17.60 12.57
N ARG A 29 -4.98 18.84 12.20
CA ARG A 29 -4.50 20.04 12.91
C ARG A 29 -4.89 20.02 14.38
N ALA A 30 -6.14 19.65 14.67
CA ALA A 30 -6.61 19.52 16.04
C ALA A 30 -5.83 18.43 16.80
N HIS A 31 -5.65 17.24 16.20
CA HIS A 31 -4.87 16.16 16.80
C HIS A 31 -3.39 16.52 17.00
N ALA A 32 -2.78 17.21 16.05
CA ALA A 32 -1.40 17.69 16.15
C ALA A 32 -1.24 18.72 17.28
N ALA A 33 -2.21 19.63 17.45
CA ALA A 33 -2.20 20.59 18.56
C ALA A 33 -2.29 19.88 19.92
N ILE A 34 -3.14 18.86 20.05
CA ILE A 34 -3.23 18.03 21.27
C ILE A 34 -1.90 17.31 21.51
N ALA A 35 -1.29 16.73 20.46
CA ALA A 35 -0.02 16.03 20.57
C ALA A 35 1.14 16.94 21.00
N ARG A 36 1.14 18.21 20.58
CA ARG A 36 2.09 19.22 21.06
C ARG A 36 1.83 19.61 22.52
N ALA A 37 0.57 19.79 22.90
CA ALA A 37 0.20 20.23 24.25
C ALA A 37 0.40 19.16 25.34
N PHE A 38 0.17 17.89 25.01
CA PHE A 38 0.18 16.77 25.97
C PHE A 38 1.25 15.71 25.66
N GLY A 39 2.19 16.03 24.76
CA GLY A 39 3.23 15.14 24.28
C GLY A 39 4.52 15.09 25.13
N PRO A 40 5.64 14.59 24.56
CA PRO A 40 5.83 14.33 23.13
C PRO A 40 5.32 12.94 22.68
N TYR A 41 4.35 12.94 21.75
CA TYR A 41 3.99 11.75 20.97
C TYR A 41 3.66 12.11 19.53
N ARG A 42 3.84 11.16 18.61
CA ARG A 42 3.60 11.35 17.17
C ARG A 42 2.16 10.99 16.81
N ILE A 43 1.60 11.70 15.82
CA ILE A 43 0.37 11.25 15.16
C ILE A 43 0.71 10.14 14.19
N SER A 44 -0.01 9.02 14.29
CA SER A 44 0.22 7.84 13.47
C SER A 44 -0.88 7.60 12.45
N LEU A 45 -0.50 7.46 11.18
CA LEU A 45 -1.40 6.97 10.13
C LEU A 45 -1.29 5.45 10.01
N HIS A 46 -2.36 4.77 10.40
CA HIS A 46 -2.56 3.35 10.11
C HIS A 46 -3.16 3.19 8.71
N SER A 47 -2.93 2.04 8.06
CA SER A 47 -3.21 1.89 6.61
C SER A 47 -2.52 2.99 5.79
N GLY A 48 -1.33 3.40 6.23
CA GLY A 48 -0.70 4.63 5.80
C GLY A 48 0.08 4.53 4.50
N SER A 49 0.17 3.35 3.87
CA SER A 49 0.73 3.23 2.52
C SER A 49 -0.26 3.73 1.46
N ASP A 50 0.31 4.21 0.36
CA ASP A 50 -0.39 4.73 -0.82
C ASP A 50 -1.36 5.90 -0.57
N LYS A 51 -1.26 6.60 0.57
CA LYS A 51 -2.09 7.77 0.91
C LYS A 51 -1.47 9.07 0.39
N TRP A 52 -1.16 9.09 -0.90
CA TRP A 52 -0.40 10.15 -1.56
C TRP A 52 -0.96 11.54 -1.31
N SER A 53 -2.28 11.70 -1.40
CA SER A 53 -2.98 12.96 -1.13
C SER A 53 -2.84 13.46 0.31
N LEU A 54 -2.64 12.56 1.27
CA LEU A 54 -2.54 12.91 2.70
C LEU A 54 -1.13 13.27 3.14
N TYR A 55 -0.09 12.82 2.44
CA TYR A 55 1.30 12.99 2.92
C TYR A 55 1.75 14.45 3.05
N PRO A 56 1.48 15.36 2.09
CA PRO A 56 1.84 16.76 2.25
C PRO A 56 1.14 17.40 3.45
N ILE A 57 -0.15 17.10 3.63
CA ILE A 57 -0.95 17.58 4.77
C ILE A 57 -0.39 17.04 6.08
N LEU A 58 -0.03 15.76 6.11
CA LEU A 58 0.57 15.12 7.29
C LEU A 58 1.89 15.78 7.68
N ALA A 59 2.79 15.93 6.71
CA ALA A 59 4.10 16.52 6.93
C ALA A 59 3.98 17.97 7.45
N GLU A 60 3.10 18.77 6.85
CA GLU A 60 2.86 20.16 7.20
C GLU A 60 2.23 20.31 8.59
N GLU A 61 1.07 19.70 8.84
CA GLU A 61 0.29 19.94 10.06
C GLU A 61 0.95 19.33 11.32
N THR A 62 1.83 18.33 11.13
CA THR A 62 2.61 17.71 12.21
C THR A 62 4.04 18.23 12.31
N GLU A 63 4.45 19.20 11.47
CA GLU A 63 5.82 19.74 11.43
C GLU A 63 6.88 18.63 11.32
N GLY A 64 6.58 17.61 10.51
CA GLY A 64 7.43 16.41 10.35
C GLY A 64 7.39 15.40 11.49
N PHE A 65 6.59 15.63 12.54
CA PHE A 65 6.50 14.77 13.73
C PHE A 65 5.39 13.71 13.62
N TRP A 66 5.53 12.80 12.66
CA TRP A 66 4.53 11.78 12.33
C TRP A 66 5.07 10.34 12.40
N HIS A 67 4.16 9.37 12.35
CA HIS A 67 4.47 7.94 12.23
C HIS A 67 3.56 7.24 11.21
N VAL A 68 4.08 6.87 10.05
CA VAL A 68 3.30 6.17 9.00
C VAL A 68 3.58 4.68 9.07
N LYS A 69 2.53 3.86 9.17
CA LYS A 69 2.65 2.40 9.08
C LYS A 69 2.35 1.92 7.66
N THR A 70 3.34 1.28 7.06
CA THR A 70 3.18 0.47 5.84
C THR A 70 3.28 -1.02 6.21
N ALA A 71 2.69 -1.89 5.38
CA ALA A 71 2.83 -3.34 5.50
C ALA A 71 2.55 -4.02 4.16
N GLY A 72 1.27 -4.11 3.76
CA GLY A 72 0.88 -4.87 2.59
C GLY A 72 1.33 -4.30 1.24
N THR A 73 1.75 -3.03 1.17
CA THR A 73 2.34 -2.50 -0.07
C THR A 73 3.66 -3.21 -0.42
N SER A 74 4.45 -3.65 0.56
CA SER A 74 5.67 -4.42 0.30
C SER A 74 5.38 -5.79 -0.32
N TYR A 75 4.22 -6.38 -0.01
CA TYR A 75 3.72 -7.59 -0.67
C TYR A 75 3.26 -7.31 -2.10
N LEU A 76 2.62 -6.16 -2.35
CA LEU A 76 2.26 -5.76 -3.72
C LEU A 76 3.50 -5.56 -4.59
N ILE A 77 4.58 -4.98 -4.06
CA ILE A 77 5.86 -4.86 -4.79
C ILE A 77 6.44 -6.24 -5.12
N ALA A 78 6.35 -7.22 -4.20
CA ALA A 78 6.78 -8.58 -4.47
C ALA A 78 6.00 -9.20 -5.64
N LEU A 79 4.67 -9.05 -5.64
CA LEU A 79 3.84 -9.54 -6.75
C LEU A 79 4.11 -8.82 -8.06
N GLU A 80 4.44 -7.52 -8.04
CA GLU A 80 4.79 -6.75 -9.22
C GLU A 80 6.11 -7.23 -9.84
N VAL A 81 7.08 -7.62 -9.01
CA VAL A 81 8.31 -8.29 -9.46
C VAL A 81 7.98 -9.63 -10.09
N LEU A 82 7.18 -10.47 -9.42
CA LEU A 82 6.72 -11.76 -9.96
C LEU A 82 6.04 -11.61 -11.32
N ALA A 83 5.22 -10.57 -11.51
CA ALA A 83 4.57 -10.30 -12.80
C ALA A 83 5.56 -10.11 -13.96
N ARG A 84 6.81 -9.69 -13.67
CA ARG A 84 7.87 -9.51 -14.67
C ARG A 84 8.75 -10.75 -14.83
N VAL A 85 9.12 -11.39 -13.72
CA VAL A 85 10.15 -12.45 -13.73
C VAL A 85 9.56 -13.87 -13.80
N SER A 86 8.35 -14.06 -13.26
CA SER A 86 7.62 -15.34 -13.25
C SER A 86 6.14 -15.11 -13.59
N PRO A 87 5.83 -14.66 -14.83
CA PRO A 87 4.49 -14.24 -15.23
C PRO A 87 3.47 -15.37 -15.15
N ALA A 88 3.88 -16.62 -15.38
CA ALA A 88 3.02 -17.79 -15.24
C ALA A 88 2.52 -17.95 -13.78
N LEU A 89 3.43 -17.91 -12.80
CA LEU A 89 3.07 -17.98 -11.38
C LEU A 89 2.21 -16.78 -10.98
N PHE A 90 2.53 -15.57 -11.46
CA PHE A 90 1.72 -14.39 -11.18
C PHE A 90 0.28 -14.54 -11.69
N ARG A 91 0.06 -15.12 -12.88
CA ARG A 91 -1.29 -15.41 -13.40
C ARG A 91 -2.05 -16.38 -12.51
N GLU A 92 -1.41 -17.44 -12.02
CA GLU A 92 -2.02 -18.38 -11.10
C GLU A 92 -2.41 -17.74 -9.76
N ILE A 93 -1.57 -16.85 -9.24
CA ILE A 93 -1.85 -16.05 -8.05
C ILE A 93 -3.04 -15.12 -8.30
N LEU A 94 -3.09 -14.46 -9.47
CA LEU A 94 -4.15 -13.53 -9.83
C LEU A 94 -5.51 -14.24 -9.93
N VAL A 95 -5.55 -15.41 -10.57
CA VAL A 95 -6.76 -16.26 -10.60
C VAL A 95 -7.23 -16.59 -9.18
N LEU A 96 -6.33 -17.10 -8.32
CA LEU A 96 -6.69 -17.42 -6.94
C LEU A 96 -7.18 -16.18 -6.18
N ALA A 97 -6.50 -15.05 -6.32
CA ALA A 97 -6.88 -13.81 -5.63
C ALA A 97 -8.29 -13.37 -6.00
N PHE A 98 -8.67 -13.47 -7.27
CA PHE A 98 -10.02 -13.16 -7.74
C PHE A 98 -11.06 -14.13 -7.17
N GLU A 99 -10.79 -15.42 -7.21
CA GLU A 99 -11.67 -16.45 -6.64
C GLU A 99 -11.88 -16.26 -5.13
N ARG A 100 -10.82 -15.88 -4.41
CA ARG A 100 -10.82 -15.74 -2.94
C ARG A 100 -11.30 -14.39 -2.46
N TYR A 101 -11.27 -13.35 -3.31
CA TYR A 101 -11.60 -11.99 -2.90
C TYR A 101 -12.95 -11.84 -2.19
N PRO A 102 -14.08 -12.44 -2.65
CA PRO A 102 -15.37 -12.32 -1.95
C PRO A 102 -15.33 -12.83 -0.50
N ALA A 103 -14.53 -13.85 -0.22
CA ALA A 103 -14.36 -14.41 1.13
C ALA A 103 -13.34 -13.59 1.94
N ASP A 104 -12.16 -13.35 1.38
CA ASP A 104 -11.04 -12.76 2.10
C ASP A 104 -11.24 -11.26 2.40
N ARG A 105 -12.07 -10.55 1.60
CA ARG A 105 -12.40 -9.14 1.86
C ARG A 105 -13.21 -8.92 3.14
N GLN A 106 -13.85 -9.94 3.71
CA GLN A 106 -14.77 -9.78 4.84
C GLN A 106 -14.08 -9.21 6.09
N SER A 107 -12.77 -9.43 6.23
CA SER A 107 -11.97 -8.87 7.32
C SER A 107 -11.37 -7.48 7.01
N TYR A 108 -11.69 -6.88 5.86
CA TYR A 108 -11.12 -5.63 5.37
C TYR A 108 -12.19 -4.64 4.92
N HIS A 109 -11.97 -3.37 5.23
CA HIS A 109 -12.75 -2.29 4.63
C HIS A 109 -12.11 -1.88 3.29
N VAL A 110 -12.61 -2.46 2.19
CA VAL A 110 -12.18 -2.21 0.80
C VAL A 110 -13.37 -2.15 -0.14
N SER A 111 -13.25 -1.38 -1.23
CA SER A 111 -14.34 -1.16 -2.19
C SER A 111 -14.08 -1.70 -3.59
N ALA A 112 -13.07 -2.55 -3.79
CA ALA A 112 -12.77 -3.07 -5.12
C ALA A 112 -13.98 -3.84 -5.66
N ASP A 113 -14.37 -3.48 -6.88
CA ASP A 113 -15.43 -4.12 -7.64
C ASP A 113 -14.80 -5.12 -8.63
N LEU A 114 -15.40 -6.31 -8.70
CA LEU A 114 -15.00 -7.37 -9.61
C LEU A 114 -15.60 -7.17 -11.02
N HIS A 115 -16.61 -6.32 -11.18
CA HIS A 115 -17.20 -6.04 -12.47
C HIS A 115 -16.24 -5.22 -13.36
N SER A 116 -16.20 -5.58 -14.65
CA SER A 116 -15.40 -4.86 -15.68
C SER A 116 -13.89 -4.86 -15.40
N LEU A 117 -13.34 -5.99 -14.93
CA LEU A 117 -11.90 -6.18 -14.82
C LEU A 117 -11.34 -6.73 -16.15
N PRO A 118 -10.08 -6.35 -16.50
CA PRO A 118 -9.47 -6.79 -17.74
C PRO A 118 -9.36 -8.32 -17.77
N ASP A 119 -9.50 -8.91 -18.96
CA ASP A 119 -9.16 -10.30 -19.18
C ASP A 119 -7.64 -10.47 -19.08
N PHE A 120 -7.16 -10.60 -17.86
CA PHE A 120 -5.74 -10.71 -17.58
C PHE A 120 -5.14 -11.99 -18.16
N GLN A 121 -5.94 -13.02 -18.47
CA GLN A 121 -5.43 -14.25 -19.08
C GLN A 121 -4.95 -14.05 -20.52
N SER A 122 -5.54 -13.09 -21.25
CA SER A 122 -5.18 -12.78 -22.64
C SER A 122 -4.16 -11.65 -22.77
N LEU A 123 -3.81 -10.95 -21.69
CA LEU A 123 -2.73 -9.96 -21.69
C LEU A 123 -1.39 -10.59 -22.05
N LYS A 124 -0.49 -9.83 -22.67
CA LYS A 124 0.90 -10.26 -22.82
C LYS A 124 1.60 -10.22 -21.47
N ASP A 125 2.60 -11.06 -21.29
CA ASP A 125 3.38 -11.09 -20.04
C ASP A 125 4.02 -9.73 -19.72
N SER A 126 4.45 -8.98 -20.75
CA SER A 126 4.98 -7.62 -20.61
C SER A 126 4.00 -6.63 -19.97
N ASP A 127 2.70 -6.89 -20.12
CA ASP A 127 1.63 -5.98 -19.73
C ASP A 127 1.06 -6.33 -18.34
N LEU A 128 1.49 -7.44 -17.73
CA LEU A 128 0.97 -7.89 -16.43
C LEU A 128 1.29 -6.91 -15.29
N SER A 129 2.48 -6.30 -15.32
CA SER A 129 2.86 -5.30 -14.30
C SER A 129 2.01 -4.02 -14.36
N GLU A 130 1.40 -3.72 -15.51
CA GLU A 130 0.53 -2.56 -15.69
C GLU A 130 -0.78 -2.69 -14.90
N LEU A 131 -1.19 -3.92 -14.55
CA LEU A 131 -2.37 -4.18 -13.73
C LEU A 131 -2.28 -3.53 -12.34
N PHE A 132 -1.07 -3.29 -11.83
CA PHE A 132 -0.86 -2.63 -10.53
C PHE A 132 -1.20 -1.13 -10.54
N LYS A 133 -1.49 -0.55 -11.72
CA LYS A 133 -2.03 0.82 -11.83
C LYS A 133 -3.52 0.87 -11.49
N ASP A 134 -4.23 -0.25 -11.61
CA ASP A 134 -5.65 -0.32 -11.25
C ASP A 134 -5.82 -0.48 -9.72
N PRO A 135 -6.42 0.49 -9.03
CA PRO A 135 -6.63 0.41 -7.58
C PRO A 135 -7.44 -0.81 -7.16
N ARG A 136 -8.34 -1.31 -8.02
CA ARG A 136 -9.16 -2.50 -7.73
C ARG A 136 -8.30 -3.75 -7.68
N ILE A 137 -7.41 -3.93 -8.66
CA ILE A 137 -6.47 -5.05 -8.71
C ILE A 137 -5.55 -5.03 -7.49
N ARG A 138 -5.00 -3.85 -7.17
CA ARG A 138 -4.16 -3.68 -5.96
C ARG A 138 -4.89 -4.10 -4.69
N GLN A 139 -6.16 -3.72 -4.54
CA GLN A 139 -6.97 -4.11 -3.39
C GLN A 139 -7.23 -5.61 -3.32
N ILE A 140 -7.63 -6.22 -4.45
CA ILE A 140 -7.89 -7.66 -4.55
C ILE A 140 -6.65 -8.45 -4.13
N LEU A 141 -5.49 -8.14 -4.72
CA LEU A 141 -4.22 -8.77 -4.38
C LEU A 141 -3.85 -8.53 -2.92
N HIS A 142 -4.00 -7.30 -2.42
CA HIS A 142 -3.60 -6.95 -1.05
C HIS A 142 -4.38 -7.74 0.01
N VAL A 143 -5.70 -7.90 -0.13
CA VAL A 143 -6.51 -8.54 0.92
C VAL A 143 -6.47 -10.07 0.86
N THR A 144 -6.12 -10.64 -0.29
CA THR A 144 -6.05 -12.10 -0.51
C THR A 144 -4.68 -12.71 -0.19
N PHE A 145 -3.74 -11.92 0.34
CA PHE A 145 -2.38 -12.38 0.67
C PHE A 145 -2.36 -13.65 1.55
N GLY A 146 -3.32 -13.80 2.48
CA GLY A 146 -3.40 -14.99 3.34
C GLY A 146 -3.64 -16.28 2.54
N SER A 147 -4.64 -16.28 1.66
CA SER A 147 -4.93 -17.41 0.77
C SER A 147 -3.78 -17.67 -0.21
N VAL A 148 -3.18 -16.62 -0.75
CA VAL A 148 -2.04 -16.73 -1.68
C VAL A 148 -0.83 -17.33 -0.99
N LEU A 149 -0.44 -16.84 0.18
CA LEU A 149 0.72 -17.37 0.92
C LEU A 149 0.49 -18.80 1.40
N GLN A 150 -0.75 -19.17 1.72
CA GLN A 150 -1.08 -20.56 2.08
C GLN A 150 -0.85 -21.52 0.91
N LYS A 151 -1.15 -21.11 -0.34
CA LYS A 151 -1.02 -21.98 -1.52
C LYS A 151 0.34 -21.88 -2.20
N TYR A 152 0.82 -20.66 -2.44
CA TYR A 152 2.00 -20.35 -3.26
C TYR A 152 3.16 -19.73 -2.45
N GLY A 153 3.10 -19.73 -1.11
CA GLY A 153 4.09 -19.05 -0.27
C GLY A 153 5.52 -19.56 -0.47
N THR A 154 5.70 -20.86 -0.71
CA THR A 154 7.01 -21.44 -1.01
C THR A 154 7.54 -20.97 -2.36
N ASP A 155 6.72 -21.05 -3.41
CA ASP A 155 7.12 -20.66 -4.77
C ASP A 155 7.43 -19.16 -4.84
N LEU A 156 6.57 -18.34 -4.25
CA LEU A 156 6.78 -16.89 -4.15
C LEU A 156 8.07 -16.56 -3.40
N LYS A 157 8.40 -17.28 -2.33
CA LYS A 157 9.66 -17.10 -1.61
C LYS A 157 10.87 -17.49 -2.48
N CYS A 158 10.79 -18.61 -3.20
CA CYS A 158 11.87 -19.05 -4.08
C CYS A 158 12.15 -18.02 -5.19
N GLU A 159 11.10 -17.54 -5.86
CA GLU A 159 11.21 -16.52 -6.92
C GLU A 159 11.78 -15.20 -6.38
N LEU A 160 11.33 -14.73 -5.23
CA LEU A 160 11.87 -13.50 -4.63
C LEU A 160 13.32 -13.63 -4.17
N LEU A 161 13.77 -14.81 -3.75
CA LEU A 161 15.19 -15.05 -3.43
C LEU A 161 16.05 -15.09 -4.69
N ALA A 162 15.53 -15.64 -5.80
CA ALA A 162 16.23 -15.62 -7.09
C ALA A 162 16.32 -14.20 -7.68
N HIS A 163 15.35 -13.34 -7.37
CA HIS A 163 15.23 -11.95 -7.85
C HIS A 163 15.27 -10.92 -6.71
N GLU A 164 16.15 -11.15 -5.73
CA GLU A 164 16.24 -10.33 -4.51
C GLU A 164 16.60 -8.87 -4.83
N ALA A 165 17.47 -8.65 -5.83
CA ALA A 165 17.90 -7.32 -6.24
C ALA A 165 16.74 -6.49 -6.80
N GLU A 166 15.92 -7.08 -7.68
CA GLU A 166 14.75 -6.45 -8.27
C GLU A 166 13.68 -6.15 -7.21
N TYR A 167 13.52 -7.03 -6.22
CA TYR A 167 12.62 -6.78 -5.10
C TYR A 167 13.09 -5.63 -4.21
N HIS A 168 14.37 -5.62 -3.84
CA HIS A 168 14.97 -4.54 -3.06
C HIS A 168 14.92 -3.20 -3.78
N GLU A 169 15.19 -3.18 -5.09
CA GLU A 169 15.07 -1.98 -5.91
C GLU A 169 13.61 -1.48 -5.95
N GLY A 170 12.65 -2.36 -6.20
CA GLY A 170 11.22 -2.01 -6.20
C GLY A 170 10.77 -1.43 -4.86
N LEU A 171 11.21 -2.03 -3.75
CA LEU A 171 10.93 -1.53 -2.40
C LEU A 171 11.56 -0.15 -2.18
N ALA A 172 12.83 0.02 -2.53
CA ALA A 172 13.56 1.27 -2.37
C ALA A 172 12.91 2.41 -3.17
N GLN A 173 12.50 2.14 -4.41
CA GLN A 173 11.78 3.09 -5.24
C GLN A 173 10.41 3.45 -4.63
N HIS A 174 9.60 2.45 -4.27
CA HIS A 174 8.24 2.66 -3.78
C HIS A 174 8.20 3.34 -2.41
N LEU A 175 8.99 2.88 -1.44
CA LEU A 175 9.10 3.48 -0.11
C LEU A 175 9.87 4.81 -0.17
N GLY A 176 10.83 4.96 -1.08
CA GLY A 176 11.50 6.24 -1.33
C GLY A 176 10.51 7.34 -1.75
N ARG A 177 9.55 7.02 -2.63
CA ARG A 177 8.46 7.95 -2.99
C ARG A 177 7.59 8.32 -1.79
N HIS A 178 7.30 7.37 -0.89
CA HIS A 178 6.55 7.66 0.35
C HIS A 178 7.31 8.67 1.20
N LEU A 179 8.60 8.41 1.47
CA LEU A 179 9.45 9.28 2.27
C LEU A 179 9.55 10.68 1.66
N GLN A 180 9.74 10.78 0.35
CA GLN A 180 9.78 12.05 -0.36
C GLN A 180 8.47 12.84 -0.22
N ALA A 181 7.33 12.19 -0.45
CA ALA A 181 6.01 12.83 -0.33
C ALA A 181 5.68 13.23 1.12
N LEU A 182 6.28 12.55 2.10
CA LEU A 182 6.22 12.89 3.52
C LEU A 182 7.24 13.97 3.94
N GLY A 183 7.96 14.56 2.99
CA GLY A 183 8.91 15.65 3.25
C GLY A 183 10.24 15.18 3.87
N VAL A 184 10.56 13.88 3.85
CA VAL A 184 11.85 13.38 4.33
C VAL A 184 12.91 13.74 3.29
N THR A 185 13.76 14.70 3.62
CA THR A 185 14.92 15.05 2.80
C THR A 185 15.99 13.99 2.98
N ARG A 186 16.66 13.61 1.88
CA ARG A 186 17.93 12.88 2.00
C ARG A 186 18.91 13.83 2.67
N ASN A 187 19.30 13.53 3.91
CA ASN A 187 20.54 14.10 4.42
C ASN A 187 21.65 13.66 3.47
N ARG A 188 22.16 14.58 2.65
CA ARG A 188 23.51 14.44 2.10
C ARG A 188 24.43 14.56 3.30
N SER A 189 24.72 13.44 3.96
CA SER A 189 25.89 13.34 4.81
C SER A 189 27.09 13.66 3.92
N GLY A 190 27.75 14.77 4.23
CA GLY A 190 29.08 15.10 3.71
C GLY A 190 30.13 14.15 4.27
#